data_AF-A0A955EIL5-F1
#
_entry.id   AF-A0A955EIL5-F1
#
_cell.length_a   1.000
_cell.length_b   1.000
_cell.length_c   1.000
_cell.angle_alpha   90.00
_cell.angle_beta   90.00
_cell.angle_gamma   90.00
#
_symmetry.space_group_name_H-M   'P 1'
#
loop_
_entity.id
_entity.type
_entity.pdbx_description
1 polymer ?
#
loop_
_entity_poly.entity_id
_entity_poly.type
_entity_poly.pdbx_seq_one_letter_code
_entity_poly.pdbx_strand_id
1 'polypeptide(L)'
;MNAMMTFERLIHLAETGSFDMMLDELLRPGRRLPLPVRLRLTSPEEAPLCALALAIRHVTELTHRPTPQARLLLAALCERVDEARGRAVNGPCTSAALSPGLAAVVLRGLLALQDQVDTLPGDRNPLSAHERDLLSSTIDEQCHTLYLARMAAQGWRSPGLIGDALDSAIVLWQLGDRPDLGDLVRLPELTMALRRRDVREAPGVRALLQVARACTSVAA
;
A
#
# COMPACT_ATOMS: atom_id res chain seq x y z
N MET A 1 19.25 10.09 19.26
CA MET A 1 17.92 10.74 19.15
C MET A 1 17.30 10.27 17.84
N ASN A 2 16.16 9.60 17.89
CA ASN A 2 15.46 9.18 16.67
C ASN A 2 14.80 10.42 16.05
N ALA A 3 15.27 10.85 14.89
CA ALA A 3 14.56 11.86 14.12
C ALA A 3 13.20 11.29 13.72
N MET A 4 12.13 11.88 14.25
CA MET A 4 10.76 11.57 13.88
C MET A 4 10.53 12.13 12.47
N MET A 5 9.88 11.35 11.60
CA MET A 5 9.53 11.81 10.25
C MET A 5 8.63 13.06 10.36
N THR A 6 9.06 14.19 9.79
CA THR A 6 8.29 15.44 9.76
C THR A 6 7.67 15.64 8.38
N PHE A 7 6.63 16.50 8.28
CA PHE A 7 6.04 16.85 6.99
C PHE A 7 7.05 17.48 6.03
N GLU A 8 7.90 18.38 6.53
CA GLU A 8 8.96 19.02 5.73
C GLU A 8 9.94 17.99 5.18
N ARG A 9 10.30 16.99 6.00
CA ARG A 9 11.19 15.90 5.56
C ARG A 9 10.52 15.04 4.49
N LEU A 10 9.23 14.76 4.63
CA LEU A 10 8.45 13.99 3.67
C LEU A 10 8.34 14.70 2.33
N ILE A 11 8.03 16.01 2.36
CA ILE A 11 8.02 16.87 1.17
C ILE A 11 9.39 16.82 0.49
N HIS A 12 10.45 17.09 1.23
CA HIS A 12 11.80 17.13 0.69
C HIS A 12 12.19 15.81 0.02
N LEU A 13 11.94 14.66 0.66
CA LEU A 13 12.27 13.35 0.10
C LEU A 13 11.43 13.00 -1.14
N ALA A 14 10.16 13.41 -1.18
CA ALA A 14 9.30 13.24 -2.35
C ALA A 14 9.76 14.14 -3.51
N GLU A 15 10.19 15.37 -3.23
CA GLU A 15 10.70 16.33 -4.21
C GLU A 15 12.04 15.90 -4.81
N THR A 16 12.97 15.42 -3.98
CA THR A 16 14.28 14.95 -4.44
C THR A 16 14.25 13.54 -5.05
N GLY A 17 13.07 12.90 -5.13
CA GLY A 17 12.91 11.53 -5.64
C GLY A 17 13.67 10.48 -4.81
N SER A 18 13.98 10.78 -3.55
CA SER A 18 14.77 9.92 -2.66
C SER A 18 13.89 8.84 -2.00
N PHE A 19 13.18 8.06 -2.82
CA PHE A 19 12.13 7.13 -2.38
C PHE A 19 12.63 6.00 -1.49
N ASP A 20 13.85 5.50 -1.70
CA ASP A 20 14.44 4.48 -0.82
C ASP A 20 14.61 5.01 0.61
N MET A 21 15.14 6.24 0.74
CA MET A 21 15.28 6.89 2.03
C MET A 21 13.92 7.19 2.66
N MET A 22 12.97 7.64 1.85
CA MET A 22 11.59 7.89 2.28
C MET A 22 10.95 6.62 2.86
N LEU A 23 11.08 5.50 2.15
CA LEU A 23 10.54 4.21 2.57
C LEU A 23 11.21 3.73 3.86
N ASP A 24 12.54 3.86 3.97
CA ASP A 24 13.28 3.52 5.18
C ASP A 24 12.89 4.37 6.40
N GLU A 25 12.61 5.66 6.19
CA GLU A 25 12.14 6.55 7.25
C GLU A 25 10.69 6.25 7.64
N LEU A 26 9.79 5.98 6.69
CA LEU A 26 8.38 5.64 6.94
C LEU A 26 8.19 4.29 7.63
N LEU A 27 9.05 3.31 7.35
CA LEU A 27 8.99 1.97 7.96
C LEU A 27 9.73 1.89 9.31
N ARG A 28 10.42 2.96 9.73
CA ARG A 28 11.20 2.99 10.97
C ARG A 28 10.32 2.99 12.23
N PRO A 29 9.24 3.79 12.34
CA PRO A 29 8.34 3.77 13.48
C PRO A 29 7.35 2.62 13.31
N GLY A 30 7.40 1.60 14.18
CA GLY A 30 6.26 0.70 14.37
C GLY A 30 6.45 -0.78 14.08
N ARG A 31 7.49 -1.20 13.35
CA ARG A 31 8.10 -2.57 13.29
C ARG A 31 8.87 -2.68 11.99
N ARG A 32 10.18 -2.97 12.07
CA ARG A 32 11.01 -3.19 10.88
C ARG A 32 10.38 -4.30 10.03
N LEU A 33 10.04 -3.98 8.78
CA LEU A 33 9.61 -5.01 7.85
C LEU A 33 10.70 -6.06 7.69
N PRO A 34 10.34 -7.35 7.57
CA PRO A 34 11.31 -8.40 7.26
C PRO A 34 12.07 -8.06 5.98
N LEU A 35 13.38 -8.37 5.94
CA LEU A 35 14.24 -8.05 4.79
C LEU A 35 13.65 -8.48 3.44
N PRO A 36 13.06 -9.68 3.27
CA PRO A 36 12.47 -10.07 1.99
C PRO A 36 11.34 -9.14 1.53
N VAL A 37 10.55 -8.63 2.48
CA VAL A 37 9.46 -7.68 2.20
C VAL A 37 10.04 -6.33 1.80
N ARG A 38 11.07 -5.85 2.52
CA ARG A 38 11.77 -4.61 2.17
C ARG A 38 12.34 -4.69 0.76
N LEU A 39 13.10 -5.73 0.44
CA LEU A 39 13.69 -5.93 -0.88
C LEU A 39 12.66 -5.98 -2.01
N ARG A 40 11.46 -6.53 -1.74
CA ARG A 40 10.35 -6.51 -2.69
C ARG A 40 9.86 -5.08 -2.92
N LEU A 41 9.54 -4.38 -1.83
CA LEU A 41 8.97 -3.03 -1.87
C LEU A 41 9.97 -1.92 -2.28
N THR A 42 11.28 -2.17 -2.17
CA THR A 42 12.35 -1.24 -2.57
C THR A 42 12.91 -1.57 -3.94
N SER A 43 12.22 -2.34 -4.78
CA SER A 43 12.69 -2.56 -6.15
C SER A 43 12.64 -1.23 -6.92
N PRO A 44 13.58 -0.93 -7.84
CA PRO A 44 13.62 0.38 -8.51
C PRO A 44 12.32 0.76 -9.23
N GLU A 45 11.57 -0.24 -9.70
CA GLU A 45 10.30 -0.08 -10.40
C GLU A 45 9.14 0.21 -9.43
N GLU A 46 9.16 -0.38 -8.23
CA GLU A 46 8.05 -0.33 -7.27
C GLU A 46 8.25 0.69 -6.14
N ALA A 47 9.51 1.02 -5.82
CA ALA A 47 9.88 1.88 -4.69
C ALA A 47 9.18 3.25 -4.71
N PRO A 48 9.07 3.96 -5.85
CA PRO A 48 8.37 5.25 -5.89
C PRO A 48 6.90 5.12 -5.45
N LEU A 49 6.17 4.17 -6.03
CA LEU A 49 4.74 3.97 -5.73
C LEU A 49 4.54 3.50 -4.29
N CYS A 50 5.40 2.59 -3.81
CA CYS A 50 5.35 2.10 -2.44
C CYS A 50 5.59 3.24 -1.43
N ALA A 51 6.64 4.02 -1.62
CA ALA A 51 6.99 5.13 -0.74
C ALA A 51 5.88 6.19 -0.71
N LEU A 52 5.35 6.57 -1.87
CA LEU A 52 4.26 7.55 -1.97
C LEU A 52 2.96 7.06 -1.31
N ALA A 53 2.57 5.80 -1.53
CA ALA A 53 1.38 5.23 -0.91
C ALA A 53 1.48 5.16 0.63
N LEU A 54 2.63 4.73 1.15
CA LEU A 54 2.90 4.73 2.59
C LEU A 54 2.97 6.14 3.16
N ALA A 55 3.46 7.10 2.38
CA ALA A 55 3.48 8.50 2.77
C ALA A 55 2.07 9.09 2.90
N ILE A 56 1.20 8.84 1.92
CA ILE A 56 -0.22 9.24 1.96
C ILE A 56 -0.86 8.68 3.22
N ARG A 57 -0.73 7.37 3.45
CA ARG A 57 -1.21 6.70 4.66
C ARG A 57 -0.68 7.39 5.93
N HIS A 58 0.63 7.60 6.00
CA HIS A 58 1.25 8.20 7.18
C HIS A 58 0.74 9.61 7.47
N VAL A 59 0.58 10.44 6.42
CA VAL A 59 0.02 11.79 6.57
C VAL A 59 -1.43 11.72 7.10
N THR A 60 -2.25 10.79 6.59
CA THR A 60 -3.63 10.61 7.07
C THR A 60 -3.67 10.14 8.53
N GLU A 61 -2.77 9.23 8.93
CA GLU A 61 -2.68 8.71 10.31
C GLU A 61 -2.21 9.79 11.30
N LEU A 62 -1.26 10.65 10.89
CA LEU A 62 -0.80 11.77 11.71
C LEU A 62 -1.83 12.89 11.84
N THR A 63 -2.77 12.99 10.90
CA THR A 63 -3.73 14.08 10.83
C THR A 63 -5.16 13.55 10.99
N HIS A 64 -5.61 13.39 12.24
CA HIS A 64 -7.01 13.03 12.52
C HIS A 64 -8.05 13.93 11.80
N ARG A 65 -7.67 15.17 11.46
CA ARG A 65 -8.32 16.02 10.45
C ARG A 65 -7.22 16.71 9.64
N PRO A 66 -7.34 16.82 8.30
CA PRO A 66 -6.24 17.35 7.51
C PRO A 66 -6.13 18.86 7.72
N THR A 67 -4.99 19.29 8.25
CA THR A 67 -4.60 20.69 8.32
C THR A 67 -4.42 21.26 6.90
N PRO A 68 -4.48 22.59 6.68
CA PRO A 68 -4.18 23.17 5.38
C PRO A 68 -2.88 22.64 4.74
N GLN A 69 -1.83 22.47 5.54
CA GLN A 69 -0.54 21.94 5.10
C GLN A 69 -0.64 20.45 4.71
N ALA A 70 -1.35 19.64 5.49
CA ALA A 70 -1.55 18.23 5.16
C ALA A 70 -2.36 18.07 3.87
N ARG A 71 -3.34 18.94 3.61
CA ARG A 71 -4.10 18.95 2.36
C ARG A 71 -3.21 19.21 1.15
N LEU A 72 -2.36 20.25 1.21
CA LEU A 72 -1.40 20.55 0.15
C LEU A 72 -0.40 19.40 -0.07
N LEU A 73 0.04 18.78 1.01
CA LEU A 73 0.94 17.62 0.92
C LEU A 73 0.26 16.41 0.29
N LEU A 74 -0.97 16.09 0.68
CA LEU A 74 -1.72 14.97 0.11
C LEU A 74 -1.98 15.18 -1.39
N ALA A 75 -2.34 16.39 -1.80
CA ALA A 75 -2.48 16.76 -3.21
C ALA A 75 -1.17 16.51 -3.99
N ALA A 76 -0.05 17.05 -3.51
CA ALA A 76 1.26 16.86 -4.13
C ALA A 76 1.69 15.38 -4.19
N LEU A 77 1.39 14.59 -3.16
CA LEU A 77 1.66 13.15 -3.18
C LEU A 77 0.80 12.42 -4.21
N CYS A 78 -0.47 12.79 -4.38
CA CYS A 78 -1.36 12.20 -5.38
C CYS A 78 -0.88 12.50 -6.81
N GLU A 79 -0.49 13.74 -7.10
CA GLU A 79 0.13 14.11 -8.38
C GLU A 79 1.37 13.26 -8.67
N ARG A 80 2.22 13.02 -7.65
CA ARG A 80 3.40 12.18 -7.81
C ARG A 80 3.10 10.70 -7.98
N VAL A 81 2.00 10.20 -7.41
CA VAL A 81 1.53 8.84 -7.69
C VAL A 81 1.16 8.73 -9.17
N ASP A 82 0.41 9.70 -9.70
CA ASP A 82 0.04 9.71 -11.11
C ASP A 82 1.26 9.75 -12.03
N GLU A 83 2.23 10.62 -11.75
CA GLU A 83 3.49 10.66 -12.50
C GLU A 83 4.27 9.34 -12.45
N ALA A 84 4.37 8.73 -11.26
CA ALA A 84 5.08 7.48 -11.06
C ALA A 84 4.39 6.34 -11.82
N ARG A 85 3.06 6.32 -11.85
CA ARG A 85 2.26 5.37 -12.64
C ARG A 85 2.47 5.60 -14.13
N GLY A 86 2.41 6.84 -14.60
CA GLY A 86 2.67 7.19 -16.00
C GLY A 86 4.05 6.73 -16.47
N ARG A 87 5.08 6.85 -15.63
CA ARG A 87 6.43 6.33 -15.92
C ARG A 87 6.47 4.79 -15.95
N ALA A 88 5.77 4.13 -15.03
CA ALA A 88 5.72 2.66 -15.00
C ALA A 88 5.02 2.07 -16.24
N VAL A 89 3.94 2.70 -16.70
CA VAL A 89 3.18 2.25 -17.89
C VAL A 89 3.94 2.50 -19.19
N ASN A 90 4.67 3.61 -19.30
CA ASN A 90 5.38 4.00 -20.53
C ASN A 90 6.86 3.58 -20.57
N GLY A 91 7.35 2.90 -19.54
CA GLY A 91 8.73 2.41 -19.48
C GLY A 91 9.01 1.31 -20.52
N PRO A 92 10.27 1.10 -20.94
CA PRO A 92 10.64 0.12 -21.98
C PRO A 92 10.34 -1.36 -21.63
N CYS A 93 9.83 -1.64 -20.43
CA CYS A 93 9.31 -2.93 -20.00
C CYS A 93 7.77 -2.89 -19.90
N THR A 94 7.09 -2.68 -21.04
CA THR A 94 5.63 -2.57 -21.13
C THR A 94 4.92 -3.93 -21.01
N SER A 95 4.92 -4.50 -19.81
CA SER A 95 3.95 -5.52 -19.37
C SER A 95 3.88 -5.62 -17.83
N ALA A 96 4.42 -4.67 -17.09
CA ALA A 96 4.47 -4.73 -15.64
C ALA A 96 3.11 -4.33 -15.05
N ALA A 97 2.13 -5.26 -15.07
CA ALA A 97 1.08 -5.24 -14.08
C ALA A 97 1.76 -5.19 -12.71
N LEU A 98 1.39 -4.21 -11.87
CA LEU A 98 1.96 -4.06 -10.53
C LEU A 98 1.90 -5.39 -9.80
N SER A 99 2.95 -5.72 -9.03
CA SER A 99 2.88 -6.92 -8.20
C SER A 99 1.65 -6.81 -7.27
N PRO A 100 0.97 -7.93 -6.95
CA PRO A 100 -0.20 -7.87 -6.09
C PRO A 100 0.12 -7.30 -4.71
N GLY A 101 1.34 -7.51 -4.21
CA GLY A 101 1.82 -6.90 -2.97
C GLY A 101 1.86 -5.37 -3.07
N LEU A 102 2.41 -4.81 -4.15
CA LEU A 102 2.44 -3.37 -4.36
C LEU A 102 1.03 -2.80 -4.54
N ALA A 103 0.17 -3.46 -5.32
CA ALA A 103 -1.21 -3.03 -5.52
C ALA A 103 -1.96 -2.90 -4.19
N ALA A 104 -1.75 -3.82 -3.25
CA ALA A 104 -2.33 -3.74 -1.91
C ALA A 104 -1.78 -2.59 -1.06
N VAL A 105 -0.49 -2.26 -1.17
CA VAL A 105 0.11 -1.11 -0.48
C VAL A 105 -0.47 0.20 -1.02
N VAL A 106 -0.54 0.34 -2.35
CA VAL A 106 -1.13 1.52 -3.01
C VAL A 106 -2.59 1.67 -2.61
N LEU A 107 -3.37 0.60 -2.75
CA LEU A 107 -4.78 0.58 -2.38
C LEU A 107 -4.98 1.01 -0.92
N ARG A 108 -4.16 0.52 0.02
CA ARG A 108 -4.28 0.90 1.43
C ARG A 108 -3.99 2.38 1.68
N GLY A 109 -3.01 2.96 1.00
CA GLY A 109 -2.73 4.40 1.09
C GLY A 109 -3.91 5.23 0.60
N LEU A 110 -4.47 4.86 -0.55
CA LEU A 110 -5.60 5.56 -1.17
C LEU A 110 -6.89 5.43 -0.36
N LEU A 111 -7.18 4.24 0.20
CA LEU A 111 -8.34 4.06 1.07
C LEU A 111 -8.24 4.88 2.35
N ALA A 112 -7.05 5.01 2.94
CA ALA A 112 -6.85 5.86 4.10
C ALA A 112 -7.15 7.34 3.78
N LEU A 113 -6.77 7.80 2.58
CA LEU A 113 -7.13 9.12 2.07
C LEU A 113 -8.64 9.24 1.82
N GLN A 114 -9.26 8.25 1.19
CA GLN A 114 -10.70 8.23 0.94
C GLN A 114 -11.50 8.30 2.24
N ASP A 115 -11.16 7.46 3.23
CA ASP A 115 -11.80 7.47 4.55
C ASP A 115 -11.66 8.86 5.20
N GLN A 116 -10.47 9.49 5.13
CA GLN A 116 -10.27 10.82 5.67
C GLN A 116 -11.12 11.88 4.95
N VAL A 117 -11.22 11.80 3.62
CA VAL A 117 -12.02 12.71 2.79
C VAL A 117 -13.52 12.57 3.08
N ASP A 118 -14.02 11.34 3.18
CA ASP A 118 -15.44 11.05 3.38
C ASP A 118 -15.96 11.50 4.75
N THR A 119 -15.08 11.64 5.74
CA THR A 119 -15.42 12.18 7.06
C THR A 119 -15.48 13.71 7.11
N LEU A 120 -15.09 14.41 6.04
CA LEU A 120 -15.06 15.86 5.99
C LEU A 120 -16.31 16.44 5.31
N PRO A 121 -16.86 17.56 5.81
CA PRO A 121 -17.91 18.28 5.10
C PRO A 121 -17.37 18.81 3.76
N GLY A 122 -18.22 18.89 2.73
CA GLY A 122 -17.80 19.13 1.34
C GLY A 122 -17.03 20.44 1.09
N ASP A 123 -17.22 21.47 1.92
CA ASP A 123 -16.46 22.74 1.89
C ASP A 123 -15.03 22.63 2.45
N ARG A 124 -14.71 21.51 3.12
CA ARG A 124 -13.41 21.26 3.78
C ARG A 124 -12.62 20.12 3.12
N ASN A 125 -13.12 19.60 2.01
CA ASN A 125 -12.46 18.52 1.28
C ASN A 125 -11.06 18.98 0.79
N PRO A 126 -9.98 18.23 1.08
CA PRO A 126 -8.65 18.51 0.55
C PRO A 126 -8.57 18.50 -0.97
N LEU A 127 -9.39 17.67 -1.60
CA LEU A 127 -9.20 17.24 -2.98
C LEU A 127 -10.16 17.99 -3.90
N SER A 128 -9.61 18.46 -5.02
CA SER A 128 -10.36 18.92 -6.17
C SER A 128 -11.25 17.81 -6.75
N ALA A 129 -12.17 18.17 -7.65
CA ALA A 129 -12.97 17.17 -8.37
C ALA A 129 -12.07 16.19 -9.16
N HIS A 130 -11.04 16.72 -9.82
CA HIS A 130 -10.09 15.91 -10.59
C HIS A 130 -9.32 14.92 -9.71
N GLU A 131 -8.84 15.35 -8.54
CA GLU A 131 -8.14 14.46 -7.61
C GLU A 131 -9.04 13.39 -7.02
N ARG A 132 -10.33 13.68 -6.82
CA ARG A 132 -11.31 12.67 -6.38
C ARG A 132 -11.58 11.63 -7.47
N ASP A 133 -11.71 12.07 -8.71
CA ASP A 133 -11.89 11.16 -9.85
C ASP A 133 -10.65 10.28 -10.06
N LEU A 134 -9.45 10.86 -9.91
CA LEU A 134 -8.19 10.14 -9.94
C LEU A 134 -8.09 9.12 -8.78
N LEU A 135 -8.47 9.53 -7.57
CA LEU A 135 -8.49 8.64 -6.40
C LEU A 135 -9.41 7.44 -6.64
N SER A 136 -10.65 7.68 -7.08
CA SER A 136 -11.64 6.62 -7.34
C SER A 136 -11.16 5.68 -8.44
N SER A 137 -10.72 6.22 -9.58
CA SER A 137 -10.24 5.40 -10.70
C SER A 137 -9.00 4.58 -10.34
N THR A 138 -8.08 5.13 -9.54
CA THR A 138 -6.89 4.41 -9.09
C THR A 138 -7.25 3.30 -8.10
N ILE A 139 -8.20 3.54 -7.19
CA ILE A 139 -8.72 2.50 -6.29
C ILE A 139 -9.32 1.35 -7.10
N ASP A 140 -10.18 1.65 -8.08
CA ASP A 140 -10.81 0.65 -8.93
C ASP A 140 -9.78 -0.17 -9.71
N GLU A 141 -8.74 0.48 -10.23
CA GLU A 141 -7.65 -0.20 -10.93
C GLU A 141 -6.87 -1.15 -10.02
N GLN A 142 -6.50 -0.72 -8.81
CA GLN A 142 -5.78 -1.59 -7.88
C GLN A 142 -6.65 -2.77 -7.44
N CYS A 143 -7.95 -2.53 -7.23
CA CYS A 143 -8.91 -3.60 -6.98
C CYS A 143 -8.97 -4.59 -8.15
N HIS A 144 -8.99 -4.09 -9.38
CA HIS A 144 -8.96 -4.92 -10.58
C HIS A 144 -7.66 -5.74 -10.71
N THR A 145 -6.50 -5.14 -10.44
CA THR A 145 -5.21 -5.84 -10.43
C THR A 145 -5.21 -6.99 -9.42
N LEU A 146 -5.69 -6.76 -8.20
CA LEU A 146 -5.80 -7.80 -7.17
C LEU A 146 -6.78 -8.91 -7.59
N TYR A 147 -7.91 -8.55 -8.20
CA TYR A 147 -8.87 -9.50 -8.73
C TYR A 147 -8.28 -10.39 -9.83
N LEU A 148 -7.61 -9.80 -10.81
CA LEU A 148 -6.95 -10.55 -11.90
C LEU A 148 -5.86 -11.47 -11.36
N ALA A 149 -5.03 -10.99 -10.43
CA ALA A 149 -3.98 -11.80 -9.80
C ALA A 149 -4.56 -13.01 -9.06
N ARG A 150 -5.70 -12.83 -8.37
CA ARG A 150 -6.44 -13.92 -7.75
C ARG A 150 -6.97 -14.91 -8.78
N MET A 151 -7.60 -14.43 -9.86
CA MET A 151 -8.16 -15.30 -10.90
C MET A 151 -7.07 -16.12 -11.59
N ALA A 152 -5.91 -15.51 -11.87
CA ALA A 152 -4.76 -16.21 -12.42
C ALA A 152 -4.27 -17.33 -11.49
N ALA A 153 -4.25 -17.10 -10.19
CA ALA A 153 -3.80 -18.09 -9.22
C ALA A 153 -4.75 -19.30 -9.07
N GLN A 154 -6.04 -19.17 -9.40
CA GLN A 154 -6.98 -20.30 -9.40
C GLN A 154 -6.64 -21.37 -10.44
N GLY A 155 -5.92 -21.02 -11.50
CA GLY A 155 -5.52 -21.94 -12.56
C GLY A 155 -4.17 -22.63 -12.37
N TRP A 156 -3.41 -22.32 -11.30
CA TRP A 156 -1.98 -22.68 -11.17
C TRP A 156 -1.67 -23.52 -9.92
N ARG A 157 -0.43 -24.04 -9.83
CA ARG A 157 0.10 -24.96 -8.79
C ARG A 157 0.03 -24.47 -7.33
N SER A 158 -0.50 -23.26 -7.07
CA SER A 158 -0.57 -22.66 -5.74
C SER A 158 -2.00 -22.20 -5.41
N PRO A 159 -2.97 -23.13 -5.29
CA PRO A 159 -4.36 -22.79 -5.10
C PRO A 159 -4.57 -21.91 -3.86
N GLY A 160 -5.20 -20.75 -4.05
CA GLY A 160 -5.58 -19.82 -2.99
C GLY A 160 -4.57 -18.73 -2.64
N LEU A 161 -3.40 -18.67 -3.30
CA LEU A 161 -2.49 -17.52 -3.18
C LEU A 161 -2.86 -16.42 -4.17
N ILE A 162 -2.37 -15.19 -3.94
CA ILE A 162 -2.38 -14.09 -4.91
C ILE A 162 -0.91 -13.77 -5.21
N GLY A 163 -0.50 -13.94 -6.47
CA GLY A 163 0.92 -13.88 -6.84
C GLY A 163 1.71 -15.01 -6.16
N ASP A 164 2.75 -14.64 -5.39
CA ASP A 164 3.50 -15.57 -4.57
C ASP A 164 3.11 -15.50 -3.07
N ALA A 165 3.81 -16.25 -2.22
CA ALA A 165 3.55 -16.27 -0.78
C ALA A 165 3.88 -14.94 -0.08
N LEU A 166 4.84 -14.17 -0.61
CA LEU A 166 5.23 -12.87 -0.08
C LEU A 166 4.18 -11.82 -0.46
N ASP A 167 3.72 -11.80 -1.72
CA ASP A 167 2.63 -10.93 -2.17
C ASP A 167 1.35 -11.19 -1.37
N SER A 168 0.97 -12.46 -1.23
CA SER A 168 -0.17 -12.88 -0.41
C SER A 168 -0.06 -12.40 1.04
N ALA A 169 1.15 -12.45 1.61
CA ALA A 169 1.38 -11.94 2.95
C ALA A 169 1.22 -10.41 3.00
N ILE A 170 1.81 -9.68 2.04
CA ILE A 170 1.70 -8.21 1.96
C ILE A 170 0.23 -7.78 1.82
N VAL A 171 -0.55 -8.47 0.99
CA VAL A 171 -2.00 -8.26 0.86
C VAL A 171 -2.70 -8.41 2.21
N LEU A 172 -2.43 -9.50 2.95
CA LEU A 172 -3.01 -9.70 4.29
C LEU A 172 -2.56 -8.63 5.29
N TRP A 173 -1.31 -8.18 5.22
CA TRP A 173 -0.81 -7.13 6.10
C TRP A 173 -1.45 -5.77 5.83
N GLN A 174 -1.70 -5.44 4.57
CA GLN A 174 -2.24 -4.13 4.19
C GLN A 174 -3.78 -4.05 4.26
N LEU A 175 -4.47 -5.16 3.96
CA LEU A 175 -5.92 -5.17 3.79
C LEU A 175 -6.65 -6.10 4.79
N GLY A 176 -5.92 -6.76 5.70
CA GLY A 176 -6.49 -7.75 6.62
C GLY A 176 -7.54 -7.20 7.62
N ASP A 177 -7.55 -5.89 7.83
CA ASP A 177 -8.51 -5.13 8.66
C ASP A 177 -9.55 -4.36 7.82
N ARG A 178 -9.63 -4.63 6.50
CA ARG A 178 -10.64 -4.07 5.58
C ARG A 178 -11.65 -5.15 5.17
N PRO A 179 -12.68 -5.43 6.00
CA PRO A 179 -13.65 -6.49 5.72
C PRO A 179 -14.48 -6.23 4.46
N ASP A 180 -14.64 -4.95 4.08
CA ASP A 180 -15.24 -4.49 2.83
C ASP A 180 -14.54 -5.04 1.58
N LEU A 181 -13.24 -5.34 1.69
CA LEU A 181 -12.45 -5.95 0.61
C LEU A 181 -12.29 -7.47 0.77
N GLY A 182 -12.92 -8.06 1.78
CA GLY A 182 -12.78 -9.49 2.11
C GLY A 182 -13.11 -10.40 0.94
N ASP A 183 -14.17 -10.09 0.20
CA ASP A 183 -14.63 -10.87 -0.95
C ASP A 183 -13.78 -10.68 -2.21
N LEU A 184 -13.12 -9.53 -2.35
CA LEU A 184 -12.27 -9.22 -3.49
C LEU A 184 -11.00 -10.09 -3.48
N VAL A 185 -10.33 -10.16 -2.33
CA VAL A 185 -9.07 -10.91 -2.17
C VAL A 185 -9.25 -12.27 -1.48
N ARG A 186 -10.47 -12.62 -1.06
CA ARG A 186 -10.75 -13.88 -0.33
C ARG A 186 -9.85 -14.05 0.89
N LEU A 187 -9.88 -13.05 1.78
CA LEU A 187 -9.01 -12.99 2.96
C LEU A 187 -9.00 -14.30 3.79
N PRO A 188 -10.15 -15.00 4.01
CA PRO A 188 -10.16 -16.26 4.74
C PRO A 188 -9.39 -17.37 4.01
N GLU A 189 -9.62 -17.55 2.71
CA GLU A 189 -8.93 -18.56 1.91
C GLU A 189 -7.44 -18.26 1.78
N LEU A 190 -7.07 -16.99 1.60
CA LEU A 190 -5.67 -16.55 1.54
C LEU A 190 -4.94 -16.86 2.86
N THR A 191 -5.62 -16.57 3.98
CA THR A 191 -5.11 -16.90 5.33
C THR A 191 -4.95 -18.41 5.51
N MET A 192 -5.91 -19.21 5.05
CA MET A 192 -5.82 -20.67 5.12
C MET A 192 -4.72 -21.22 4.21
N ALA A 193 -4.57 -20.72 2.99
CA ALA A 193 -3.54 -21.13 2.04
C ALA A 193 -2.14 -20.88 2.62
N LEU A 194 -1.92 -19.69 3.19
CA LEU A 194 -0.67 -19.35 3.87
C LEU A 194 -0.42 -20.18 5.13
N ARG A 195 -1.45 -20.61 5.88
CA ARG A 195 -1.26 -21.51 7.02
C ARG A 195 -0.92 -22.95 6.60
N ARG A 196 -1.51 -23.44 5.50
CA ARG A 196 -1.33 -24.81 4.98
C ARG A 196 0.02 -25.03 4.33
N ARG A 197 0.54 -24.02 3.61
CA ARG A 197 1.96 -23.99 3.26
C ARG A 197 2.72 -23.75 4.54
N ASP A 198 3.13 -24.83 5.20
CA ASP A 198 3.94 -24.84 6.41
C ASP A 198 4.91 -23.65 6.35
N VAL A 199 4.66 -22.59 7.14
CA VAL A 199 5.30 -21.25 7.05
C VAL A 199 6.76 -21.33 7.53
N ARG A 200 7.40 -22.47 7.32
CA ARG A 200 8.75 -22.86 7.68
C ARG A 200 9.76 -22.43 6.63
N GLU A 201 9.37 -22.26 5.38
CA GLU A 201 10.34 -22.06 4.29
C GLU A 201 10.66 -20.60 3.97
N ALA A 202 9.84 -19.62 4.40
CA ALA A 202 10.09 -18.20 4.12
C ALA A 202 10.02 -17.35 5.40
N PRO A 203 11.18 -16.96 6.00
CA PRO A 203 11.25 -16.13 7.20
C PRO A 203 10.45 -14.82 7.09
N GLY A 204 10.38 -14.22 5.90
CA GLY A 204 9.63 -12.99 5.64
C GLY A 204 8.12 -13.14 5.79
N VAL A 205 7.54 -14.24 5.30
CA VAL A 205 6.09 -14.50 5.36
C VAL A 205 5.63 -14.69 6.81
N ARG A 206 6.39 -15.46 7.61
CA ARG A 206 6.04 -15.70 9.01
C ARG A 206 5.99 -14.42 9.82
N ALA A 207 7.04 -13.60 9.72
CA ALA A 207 7.15 -12.37 10.47
C ALA A 207 6.04 -11.38 10.06
N LEU A 208 5.71 -11.30 8.78
CA LEU A 208 4.64 -10.42 8.32
C LEU A 208 3.24 -10.90 8.79
N LEU A 209 2.99 -12.22 8.81
CA LEU A 209 1.76 -12.78 9.38
C LEU A 209 1.64 -12.55 10.90
N GLN A 210 2.75 -12.53 11.64
CA GLN A 210 2.74 -12.15 13.06
C GLN A 210 2.35 -10.67 13.24
N VAL A 211 2.86 -9.79 12.37
CA VAL A 211 2.46 -8.37 12.37
C VAL A 211 0.97 -8.22 12.05
N ALA A 212 0.48 -8.88 10.99
CA ALA A 212 -0.94 -8.82 10.60
C ALA A 212 -1.88 -9.32 11.71
N ARG A 213 -1.50 -10.39 12.43
CA ARG A 213 -2.26 -10.91 13.58
C ARG A 213 -2.33 -9.91 14.74
N ALA A 214 -1.22 -9.24 15.03
CA ALA A 214 -1.18 -8.24 16.09
C ALA A 214 -2.02 -7.00 15.75
N CYS A 215 -2.15 -6.64 14.47
CA CYS A 215 -3.00 -5.53 14.03
C CYS A 215 -4.49 -5.90 14.10
N THR A 216 -4.85 -7.12 13.71
CA THR A 216 -6.26 -7.59 13.75
C THR A 216 -6.77 -7.84 15.17
N SER A 217 -5.91 -8.20 16.12
CA SER A 217 -6.31 -8.41 17.53
C SER A 217 -6.57 -7.12 18.33
N VAL A 218 -6.18 -5.96 17.79
CA VAL A 218 -6.40 -4.65 18.45
C VAL A 218 -7.73 -4.01 18.00
N ALA A 219 -8.33 -4.52 16.93
CA ALA A 219 -9.58 -4.01 16.35
C ALA A 219 -10.83 -4.81 16.79
N ALA A 220 -10.68 -5.83 17.65
CA ALA A 220 -11.76 -6.67 18.20
C ALA A 220 -11.93 -6.41 19.70
#